data_AF-A0A2P8VTB2-F1
#
_entry.id   AF-A0A2P8VTB2-F1
#
_cell.length_a   1.000
_cell.length_b   1.000
_cell.length_c   1.000
_cell.angle_alpha   90.00
_cell.angle_beta   90.00
_cell.angle_gamma   90.00
#
_symmetry.space_group_name_H-M   'P 1'
#
loop_
_entity.id
_entity.type
_entity.pdbx_description
1 polymer ?
#
loop_
_entity_poly.entity_id
_entity_poly.type
_entity_poly.pdbx_seq_one_letter_code
_entity_poly.pdbx_strand_id
1 'polypeptide(L)'
;MTVQSTSTPNALAQNLVALVAGLLFGLGLGFSQMIDPQRVIGFLDVFGNWDATLAFVMGGAVLVTLLSFRFILRRSHPLLDGKFYLPTRNDIDRPLVLGAALFGIGWGLGGY
;
A
#
# COMPACT_ATOMS: atom_id res chain seq x y z
N MET A 1 15.80 38.36 6.49
CA MET A 1 14.95 37.14 6.36
C MET A 1 15.56 36.29 5.27
N THR A 2 16.22 35.19 5.63
CA THR A 2 16.87 34.27 4.68
C THR A 2 15.82 33.44 3.95
N VAL A 3 15.72 33.62 2.64
CA VAL A 3 14.95 32.74 1.75
C VAL A 3 15.53 31.33 1.88
N GLN A 4 14.76 30.40 2.43
CA GLN A 4 15.12 28.98 2.43
C GLN A 4 15.17 28.50 0.97
N SER A 5 16.35 28.14 0.50
CA SER A 5 16.55 27.47 -0.78
C SER A 5 15.79 26.15 -0.75
N THR A 6 14.57 26.11 -1.29
CA THR A 6 13.88 24.85 -1.58
C THR A 6 14.71 24.15 -2.66
N SER A 7 15.56 23.21 -2.27
CA SER A 7 16.18 22.29 -3.23
C SER A 7 15.06 21.61 -3.99
N THR A 8 14.86 21.96 -5.26
CA THR A 8 13.98 21.21 -6.14
C THR A 8 14.39 19.74 -6.05
N PRO A 9 13.49 18.85 -5.60
CA PRO A 9 13.82 17.44 -5.51
C PRO A 9 14.35 16.95 -6.85
N ASN A 10 15.38 16.10 -6.83
CA ASN A 10 15.89 15.52 -8.07
C ASN A 10 14.81 14.59 -8.66
N ALA A 11 14.03 15.11 -9.61
CA ALA A 11 12.90 14.40 -10.23
C ALA A 11 13.34 13.07 -10.85
N LEU A 12 14.57 13.00 -11.37
CA LEU A 12 15.13 11.75 -11.89
C LEU A 12 15.31 10.72 -10.76
N ALA A 13 15.84 11.13 -9.61
CA ALA A 13 16.00 10.25 -8.46
C ALA A 13 14.65 9.77 -7.91
N GLN A 14 13.64 10.65 -7.85
CA GLN A 14 12.27 10.27 -7.46
C GLN A 14 11.68 9.24 -8.42
N ASN A 15 11.77 9.47 -9.72
CA ASN A 15 11.24 8.57 -10.74
C ASN A 15 11.96 7.21 -10.74
N LEU A 16 13.28 7.19 -10.54
CA LEU A 16 14.05 5.94 -10.41
C LEU A 16 13.61 5.14 -9.19
N VAL A 17 13.44 5.79 -8.04
CA VAL A 17 12.98 5.11 -6.81
C VAL A 17 11.54 4.62 -6.97
N ALA A 18 10.66 5.39 -7.62
CA ALA A 18 9.30 4.96 -7.93
C ALA A 18 9.29 3.75 -8.88
N LEU A 19 10.16 3.73 -9.89
CA LEU A 19 10.31 2.60 -10.80
C LEU A 19 10.79 1.34 -10.06
N VAL A 20 11.83 1.46 -9.24
CA VAL A 20 12.34 0.34 -8.44
C VAL A 20 11.27 -0.16 -7.47
N ALA A 21 10.54 0.73 -6.79
CA ALA A 21 9.45 0.36 -5.90
C ALA A 21 8.32 -0.37 -6.66
N GLY A 22 7.94 0.12 -7.84
CA GLY A 22 6.95 -0.52 -8.70
C GLY A 22 7.39 -1.91 -9.19
N LEU A 23 8.66 -2.08 -9.56
CA LEU A 23 9.23 -3.36 -9.94
C LEU A 23 9.24 -4.35 -8.77
N LEU A 24 9.70 -3.90 -7.59
CA LEU A 24 9.69 -4.73 -6.38
C LEU A 24 8.25 -5.14 -6.00
N PHE A 25 7.29 -4.23 -6.11
CA PHE A 25 5.88 -4.51 -5.86
C PHE A 25 5.32 -5.53 -6.85
N GLY A 26 5.52 -5.32 -8.16
CA GLY A 26 5.05 -6.24 -9.20
C GLY A 26 5.68 -7.64 -9.08
N LEU A 27 6.98 -7.72 -8.82
CA LEU A 27 7.66 -8.99 -8.52
C LEU A 27 7.09 -9.64 -7.27
N GLY A 28 6.86 -8.87 -6.20
CA GLY A 28 6.24 -9.36 -4.97
C GLY A 28 4.84 -9.93 -5.21
N LEU A 29 4.00 -9.26 -6.00
CA LEU A 29 2.68 -9.77 -6.39
C LEU A 29 2.76 -11.09 -7.16
N GLY A 30 3.69 -11.19 -8.12
CA GLY A 30 3.90 -12.42 -8.88
C GLY A 30 4.40 -13.58 -8.02
N PHE A 31 5.42 -13.35 -7.18
CA PHE A 31 5.98 -14.38 -6.30
C PHE A 31 4.99 -14.84 -5.22
N SER A 32 4.19 -13.92 -4.68
CA SER A 32 3.17 -14.25 -3.67
C SER A 32 1.90 -14.89 -4.25
N GLN A 33 1.78 -14.98 -5.58
CA GLN A 33 0.57 -15.46 -6.27
C GLN A 33 -0.69 -14.67 -5.91
N MET A 34 -0.53 -13.40 -5.49
CA MET A 34 -1.66 -12.50 -5.18
C MET A 34 -2.45 -12.07 -6.42
N ILE A 35 -1.95 -12.41 -7.60
CA ILE A 35 -2.65 -12.26 -8.88
C ILE A 35 -3.65 -13.38 -9.15
N ASP A 36 -3.68 -14.44 -8.32
CA ASP A 36 -4.61 -15.56 -8.47
C ASP A 36 -5.85 -15.35 -7.57
N PRO A 37 -7.05 -15.12 -8.13
CA PRO A 37 -8.28 -14.95 -7.36
C PRO A 37 -8.60 -16.13 -6.43
N GLN A 38 -8.14 -17.34 -6.76
CA GLN A 38 -8.35 -18.54 -5.94
C GLN A 38 -7.69 -18.41 -4.57
N ARG A 39 -6.60 -17.65 -4.44
CA ARG A 39 -5.95 -17.38 -3.14
C ARG A 39 -6.84 -16.57 -2.22
N VAL A 40 -7.57 -15.61 -2.80
CA VAL A 40 -8.48 -14.76 -2.04
C VAL A 40 -9.74 -15.54 -1.66
N ILE A 41 -10.29 -16.32 -2.58
CA ILE A 41 -11.46 -17.18 -2.30
C ILE A 41 -11.12 -18.22 -1.23
N GLY A 42 -9.98 -18.92 -1.36
CA GLY A 42 -9.53 -19.91 -0.38
C GLY A 42 -9.28 -19.31 1.01
N PHE A 43 -8.83 -18.06 1.09
CA PHE A 43 -8.73 -17.34 2.37
C PHE A 43 -10.10 -16.99 2.97
N LEU A 44 -11.09 -16.68 2.15
CA LEU A 44 -12.45 -16.39 2.61
C LEU A 44 -13.26 -17.65 2.95
N ASP A 45 -12.84 -18.83 2.46
CA ASP A 45 -13.47 -20.12 2.74
C ASP A 45 -13.10 -20.68 4.13
N VAL A 46 -13.46 -19.93 5.18
CA VAL A 46 -13.14 -20.27 6.58
C VAL A 46 -13.85 -21.56 7.05
N PHE A 47 -14.97 -21.92 6.42
CA PHE A 47 -15.75 -23.12 6.77
C PHE A 47 -15.42 -24.35 5.91
N GLY A 48 -14.62 -24.19 4.85
CA GLY A 48 -14.20 -25.25 3.95
C GLY A 48 -12.71 -25.52 4.01
N ASN A 49 -12.03 -25.46 2.86
CA ASN A 49 -10.60 -25.74 2.76
C ASN A 49 -9.79 -24.43 2.87
N TRP A 50 -9.80 -23.85 4.06
CA TRP A 50 -9.22 -22.55 4.32
C TRP A 50 -7.71 -22.46 3.98
N ASP A 51 -7.34 -21.50 3.13
CA ASP A 51 -5.95 -21.20 2.74
C ASP A 51 -5.43 -19.95 3.46
N ALA A 52 -4.48 -20.14 4.38
CA ALA A 52 -3.88 -19.05 5.17
C ALA A 52 -2.78 -18.25 4.42
N THR A 53 -2.47 -18.58 3.17
CA THR A 53 -1.40 -17.92 2.39
C THR A 53 -1.61 -16.41 2.31
N LEU A 54 -2.85 -15.96 2.08
CA LEU A 54 -3.18 -14.53 2.01
C LEU A 54 -2.94 -13.81 3.35
N ALA A 55 -3.27 -14.45 4.48
CA ALA A 55 -3.02 -13.89 5.80
C ALA A 55 -1.53 -13.69 6.06
N PHE A 56 -0.67 -14.63 5.62
CA PHE A 56 0.77 -14.50 5.79
C PHE A 56 1.35 -13.34 4.97
N VAL A 57 0.88 -13.17 3.73
CA VAL A 57 1.31 -12.07 2.85
C VAL A 57 0.82 -10.73 3.38
N MET A 58 -0.47 -10.60 3.70
CA MET A 58 -1.04 -9.38 4.28
C MET A 58 -0.41 -9.04 5.62
N GLY A 59 -0.28 -10.03 6.51
CA GLY A 59 0.33 -9.87 7.83
C GLY A 59 1.79 -9.44 7.73
N GLY A 60 2.57 -10.06 6.85
CA GLY A 60 3.95 -9.66 6.58
C GLY A 60 4.05 -8.23 6.07
N ALA A 61 3.21 -7.84 5.10
CA ALA A 61 3.15 -6.48 4.59
C ALA A 61 2.81 -5.47 5.71
N VAL A 62 1.78 -5.75 6.52
CA VAL A 62 1.39 -4.89 7.65
C VAL A 62 2.52 -4.77 8.67
N LEU A 63 3.17 -5.86 9.04
CA LEU A 63 4.30 -5.84 9.97
C LEU A 63 5.46 -4.99 9.44
N VAL A 64 5.87 -5.22 8.19
CA VAL A 64 6.94 -4.42 7.55
C VAL A 64 6.58 -2.94 7.54
N THR A 65 5.33 -2.57 7.23
CA THR A 65 4.85 -1.19 7.26
C THR A 65 4.89 -0.62 8.68
N LEU A 66 4.34 -1.31 9.68
CA LEU A 66 4.30 -0.85 11.07
C LEU A 66 5.71 -0.60 11.62
N LEU A 67 6.65 -1.54 11.39
CA LEU A 67 8.03 -1.40 11.82
C LEU A 67 8.72 -0.24 11.07
N SER A 68 8.60 -0.19 9.74
CA SER A 68 9.28 0.81 8.92
C SER A 68 8.75 2.22 9.20
N PHE A 69 7.43 2.41 9.28
CA PHE A 69 6.82 3.71 9.52
C PHE A 69 7.21 4.28 10.87
N ARG A 70 7.41 3.43 11.90
CA ARG A 70 7.91 3.88 13.19
C ARG A 70 9.26 4.59 13.08
N PHE A 71 10.15 4.16 12.20
CA PHE A 71 11.45 4.81 11.98
C PHE A 71 11.38 5.93 10.95
N ILE A 72 10.58 5.77 9.89
CA ILE A 72 10.46 6.75 8.80
C ILE A 72 9.79 8.03 9.31
N LEU A 73 8.67 7.92 10.03
CA LEU A 73 7.91 9.06 10.53
C LEU A 73 8.57 9.76 11.73
N ARG A 74 9.66 9.21 12.27
CA ARG A 74 10.53 9.91 13.24
C ARG A 74 11.44 10.94 12.59
N ARG A 75 11.62 10.90 11.27
CA ARG A 75 12.41 11.90 10.54
C ARG A 75 11.59 13.18 10.37
N SER A 76 12.26 14.32 10.25
CA SER A 76 11.61 15.61 10.00
C SER A 76 10.96 15.70 8.61
N HIS A 77 11.56 15.04 7.62
CA HIS A 77 11.13 15.02 6.23
C HIS A 77 11.54 13.69 5.55
N PRO A 78 10.88 13.29 4.44
CA PRO A 78 11.33 12.16 3.63
C PRO A 78 12.69 12.44 2.96
N LEU A 79 13.34 11.40 2.46
CA LEU A 79 14.69 11.53 1.85
C LEU A 79 14.70 12.29 0.52
N LEU A 80 13.57 12.29 -0.19
CA LEU A 80 13.45 12.79 -1.56
C LEU A 80 12.43 13.92 -1.67
N ASP A 81 11.95 14.48 -0.56
CA ASP A 81 11.01 15.60 -0.56
C ASP A 81 11.16 16.44 0.73
N GLY A 82 10.62 17.66 0.74
CA GLY A 82 10.76 18.61 1.86
C GLY A 82 9.81 18.34 3.04
N LYS A 83 8.77 17.50 2.86
CA LYS A 83 7.79 17.19 3.91
C LYS A 83 7.04 15.90 3.65
N PHE A 84 6.44 15.34 4.71
CA PHE A 84 5.49 14.24 4.58
C PHE A 84 4.09 14.77 4.23
N TYR A 85 3.43 14.13 3.26
CA TYR A 85 2.03 14.40 2.91
C TYR A 85 1.14 13.36 3.57
N LEU A 86 0.86 13.57 4.86
CA LEU A 86 -0.01 12.67 5.63
C LEU A 86 -1.49 13.08 5.48
N PRO A 87 -2.43 12.12 5.39
CA PRO A 87 -3.85 12.43 5.46
C PRO A 87 -4.19 13.13 6.78
N THR A 88 -4.96 14.22 6.71
CA THR A 88 -5.45 14.95 7.89
C THR A 88 -6.88 14.59 8.27
N ARG A 89 -7.60 13.89 7.38
CA ARG A 89 -8.96 13.40 7.59
C ARG A 89 -8.94 12.08 8.33
N ASN A 90 -9.76 11.99 9.37
CA ASN A 90 -9.98 10.77 10.17
C ASN A 90 -11.47 10.42 10.28
N ASP A 91 -12.32 11.09 9.50
CA ASP A 91 -13.75 10.83 9.43
C ASP A 91 -14.04 9.64 8.51
N ILE A 92 -14.85 8.71 9.01
CA ILE A 92 -15.48 7.67 8.18
C ILE A 92 -16.83 8.21 7.75
N ASP A 93 -16.91 8.69 6.50
CA ASP A 93 -18.10 9.30 5.96
C ASP A 93 -18.91 8.33 5.07
N ARG A 94 -20.17 8.69 4.79
CA ARG A 94 -21.07 7.86 3.97
C ARG A 94 -20.51 7.61 2.56
N PRO A 95 -19.95 8.63 1.84
CA PRO A 95 -19.31 8.40 0.56
C PRO A 95 -18.18 7.37 0.60
N LEU A 96 -17.32 7.39 1.63
CA LEU A 96 -16.25 6.41 1.77
C LEU A 96 -16.79 4.99 1.94
N VAL A 97 -17.78 4.80 2.82
CA VAL A 97 -18.38 3.48 3.07
C VAL A 97 -19.08 2.94 1.82
N LEU A 98 -19.88 3.78 1.15
CA LEU A 98 -20.58 3.40 -0.08
C LEU A 98 -19.59 3.10 -1.22
N GLY A 99 -18.57 3.94 -1.39
CA GLY A 99 -17.53 3.74 -2.40
C GLY A 99 -16.74 2.46 -2.17
N ALA A 100 -16.34 2.18 -0.93
CA ALA A 100 -15.65 0.95 -0.57
C ALA A 100 -16.51 -0.30 -0.81
N ALA A 101 -17.80 -0.25 -0.46
CA ALA A 101 -18.73 -1.36 -0.70
C ALA A 101 -18.94 -1.61 -2.20
N LEU A 102 -19.21 -0.57 -2.99
CA LEU A 102 -19.38 -0.69 -4.44
C LEU A 102 -18.12 -1.20 -5.13
N PHE A 103 -16.95 -0.70 -4.71
CA PHE A 103 -15.66 -1.17 -5.22
C PHE A 103 -15.43 -2.65 -4.90
N GLY A 104 -15.66 -3.06 -3.64
CA GLY A 104 -15.49 -4.45 -3.22
C GLY A 104 -16.43 -5.42 -3.96
N ILE A 105 -17.70 -5.05 -4.14
CA ILE A 105 -18.67 -5.82 -4.92
C ILE A 105 -18.20 -5.93 -6.38
N GLY A 106 -17.82 -4.81 -7.00
CA GLY A 106 -17.36 -4.80 -8.39
C GLY A 106 -16.10 -5.65 -8.60
N TRP A 107 -15.16 -5.56 -7.67
CA TRP A 107 -13.93 -6.36 -7.71
C TRP A 107 -14.20 -7.86 -7.53
N GLY A 108 -15.04 -8.24 -6.56
CA GLY A 108 -15.41 -9.63 -6.33
C GLY A 108 -16.19 -10.28 -7.48
N LEU A 109 -17.03 -9.50 -8.18
CA LEU A 109 -17.75 -9.96 -9.38
C LEU A 109 -16.86 -10.02 -10.62
N GLY A 110 -15.90 -9.10 -10.74
CA GLY A 110 -15.05 -8.94 -11.93
C GLY A 110 -13.95 -10.00 -12.07
N GLY A 111 -13.43 -10.53 -10.95
CA GLY A 111 -12.57 -11.72 -10.90
C GLY A 111 -11.43 -11.74 -11.93
N TYR A 112 -10.53 -10.75 -11.90
CA TYR A 112 -9.23 -10.81 -12.57
C TYR A 112 -8.12 -10.99 -11.55
#